data_AF-A0A7S2YG00-F1
#
_entry.id   AF-A0A7S2YG00-F1
#
_cell.length_a   1.000
_cell.length_b   1.000
_cell.length_c   1.000
_cell.angle_alpha   90.00
_cell.angle_beta   90.00
_cell.angle_gamma   90.00
#
_symmetry.space_group_name_H-M   'P 1'
#
loop_
_entity.id
_entity.type
_entity.pdbx_description
1 polymer ?
#
loop_
_entity_poly.entity_id
_entity_poly.type
_entity_poly.pdbx_seq_one_letter_code
_entity_poly.pdbx_strand_id
1 'polypeptide(L)'
;LPLKASKLNVMMEFVKVRLGLLGKTDEEILALPPMTNHRKMQCMEFLSLGFISSFRQKLPLTPVYAYRSVLLSLRYGIHETTAISLAVYAMTLCGLHIDVNEGYRYGRLALEMADRSNSPKVISLAY
;
A
#
# COMPACT_ATOMS: atom_id res chain seq x y z
N LEU A 1 -14.35 13.90 1.58
CA LEU A 1 -14.54 12.46 1.27
C LEU A 1 -15.93 12.04 1.77
N PRO A 2 -16.71 11.21 1.06
CA PRO A 2 -18.00 10.77 1.57
C PRO A 2 -17.80 9.79 2.73
N LEU A 3 -18.39 10.12 3.88
CA LEU A 3 -18.30 9.43 5.18
C LEU A 3 -18.99 8.04 5.24
N LYS A 4 -19.37 7.46 4.09
CA LYS A 4 -19.93 6.10 3.96
C LYS A 4 -19.05 5.23 3.06
N ALA A 5 -17.82 4.98 3.49
CA ALA A 5 -17.06 3.86 2.96
C ALA A 5 -17.68 2.57 3.51
N SER A 6 -18.53 1.92 2.71
CA SER A 6 -19.06 0.59 3.01
C SER A 6 -17.92 -0.44 3.03
N LYS A 7 -18.04 -1.52 3.81
CA LYS A 7 -17.14 -2.69 3.75
C LYS A 7 -16.92 -3.18 2.31
N LEU A 8 -17.95 -3.02 1.46
CA LEU A 8 -17.87 -3.31 0.02
C LEU A 8 -16.79 -2.49 -0.70
N ASN A 9 -16.64 -1.21 -0.35
CA ASN A 9 -15.60 -0.37 -0.97
C ASN A 9 -14.21 -0.87 -0.60
N VAL A 10 -13.99 -1.25 0.67
CA VAL A 10 -12.71 -1.83 1.11
C VAL A 10 -12.39 -3.10 0.34
N MET A 11 -13.38 -4.00 0.20
CA MET A 11 -13.25 -5.24 -0.56
C MET A 11 -12.97 -4.98 -2.05
N MET A 12 -13.66 -4.02 -2.68
CA MET A 12 -13.43 -3.67 -4.07
C MET A 12 -12.00 -3.13 -4.30
N GLU A 13 -11.50 -2.31 -3.39
CA GLU A 13 -10.13 -1.80 -3.47
C GLU A 13 -9.09 -2.89 -3.25
N PHE A 14 -9.33 -3.81 -2.32
CA PHE A 14 -8.50 -4.99 -2.12
C PHE A 14 -8.42 -5.86 -3.40
N VAL A 15 -9.57 -6.15 -4.04
CA VAL A 15 -9.61 -6.92 -5.29
C VAL A 15 -8.84 -6.23 -6.41
N LYS A 16 -8.94 -4.89 -6.53
CA LYS A 16 -8.17 -4.13 -7.52
C LYS A 16 -6.66 -4.29 -7.31
N VAL A 17 -6.20 -4.22 -6.06
CA VAL A 17 -4.77 -4.43 -5.74
C VAL A 17 -4.36 -5.85 -6.15
N ARG A 18 -5.14 -6.85 -5.78
CA ARG A 18 -4.86 -8.24 -6.15
C ARG A 18 -4.77 -8.44 -7.66
N LEU A 19 -5.69 -7.85 -8.43
CA LEU A 19 -5.64 -7.88 -9.89
C LEU A 19 -4.46 -7.10 -10.47
N GLY A 20 -4.10 -5.96 -9.88
CA GLY A 20 -2.95 -5.17 -10.31
C GLY A 20 -1.60 -5.83 -10.05
N LEU A 21 -1.53 -6.68 -9.03
CA LEU A 21 -0.34 -7.46 -8.66
C LEU A 21 -0.32 -8.86 -9.27
N LEU A 22 -1.43 -9.33 -9.85
CA LEU A 22 -1.54 -10.67 -10.40
C LEU A 22 -0.47 -10.90 -11.47
N GLY A 23 0.31 -11.96 -11.29
CA GLY A 23 1.36 -12.36 -12.22
C GLY A 23 2.64 -11.52 -12.14
N LYS A 24 2.73 -10.53 -11.23
CA LYS A 24 3.97 -9.74 -11.04
C LYS A 24 4.93 -10.44 -10.10
N THR A 25 6.21 -10.52 -10.47
CA THR A 25 7.26 -11.01 -9.56
C THR A 25 7.74 -9.91 -8.62
N ASP A 26 8.44 -10.28 -7.55
CA ASP A 26 8.97 -9.31 -6.58
C ASP A 26 10.03 -8.41 -7.24
N GLU A 27 10.85 -8.98 -8.13
CA GLU A 27 11.85 -8.27 -8.90
C GLU A 27 11.22 -7.23 -9.84
N GLU A 28 10.11 -7.57 -10.50
CA GLU A 28 9.38 -6.64 -11.37
C GLU A 28 8.82 -5.45 -10.58
N ILE A 29 8.31 -5.70 -9.37
CA ILE A 29 7.76 -4.64 -8.51
C ILE A 29 8.91 -3.77 -7.97
N LEU A 30 10.04 -4.37 -7.55
CA LEU A 30 11.23 -3.65 -7.09
C LEU A 30 11.91 -2.84 -8.20
N ALA A 31 11.78 -3.27 -9.46
CA ALA A 31 12.34 -2.60 -10.63
C ALA A 31 11.45 -1.45 -11.14
N LEU A 32 10.27 -1.21 -10.54
CA LEU A 32 9.44 -0.07 -10.92
C LEU A 32 10.22 1.25 -10.76
N PRO A 33 10.17 2.16 -11.75
CA PRO A 33 10.89 3.42 -11.68
C PRO A 33 10.35 4.30 -10.53
N PRO A 34 11.11 5.27 -10.03
CA PRO A 34 10.60 6.24 -9.07
C PRO A 34 9.45 7.05 -9.66
N MET A 35 8.47 7.42 -8.82
CA MET A 35 7.34 8.23 -9.24
C MET A 35 7.77 9.66 -9.58
N THR A 36 7.59 10.08 -10.83
CA THR A 36 7.99 11.42 -11.32
C THR A 36 6.82 12.38 -11.52
N ASN A 37 5.58 11.88 -11.56
CA ASN A 37 4.41 12.72 -11.76
C ASN A 37 4.05 13.48 -10.47
N HIS A 38 4.34 14.79 -10.43
CA HIS A 38 4.10 15.64 -9.26
C HIS A 38 2.66 15.59 -8.73
N ARG A 39 1.65 15.55 -9.60
CA ARG A 39 0.25 15.48 -9.17
C ARG A 39 -0.04 14.15 -8.46
N LYS A 40 0.59 13.05 -8.91
CA LYS A 40 0.45 11.75 -8.26
C LYS A 40 1.21 11.67 -6.95
N MET A 41 2.41 12.25 -6.86
CA MET A 41 3.14 12.37 -5.60
C MET A 41 2.30 13.12 -4.55
N GLN A 42 1.68 14.24 -4.91
CA GLN A 42 0.75 14.96 -4.02
C GLN A 42 -0.46 14.12 -3.61
N CYS A 43 -0.99 13.28 -4.52
CA CYS A 43 -2.01 12.31 -4.15
C CYS A 43 -1.49 11.28 -3.14
N MET A 44 -0.25 10.79 -3.29
CA MET A 44 0.36 9.86 -2.33
C MET A 44 0.48 10.48 -0.93
N GLU A 45 0.90 11.75 -0.84
CA GLU A 45 0.95 12.50 0.42
C GLU A 45 -0.43 12.61 1.07
N PHE A 46 -1.46 12.97 0.29
CA PHE A 46 -2.82 13.04 0.76
C PHE A 46 -3.33 11.69 1.30
N LEU A 47 -3.06 10.60 0.56
CA LEU A 47 -3.41 9.25 0.99
C LEU A 47 -2.68 8.86 2.27
N SER A 48 -1.41 9.23 2.42
CA SER A 48 -0.60 8.99 3.62
C SER A 48 -1.20 9.68 4.86
N LEU A 49 -1.54 10.97 4.73
CA LEU A 49 -2.19 11.72 5.82
C LEU A 49 -3.55 11.13 6.18
N GLY A 50 -4.34 10.75 5.17
CA GLY A 50 -5.62 10.07 5.34
C GLY A 50 -5.48 8.72 6.07
N PHE A 51 -4.46 7.95 5.71
CA PHE A 51 -4.12 6.69 6.36
C PHE A 51 -3.80 6.90 7.84
N ILE A 52 -2.84 7.78 8.17
CA ILE A 52 -2.43 8.03 9.57
C ILE A 52 -3.62 8.50 10.43
N SER A 53 -4.41 9.44 9.91
CA SER A 53 -5.57 9.99 10.62
C SER A 53 -6.65 8.93 10.87
N SER A 54 -6.96 8.12 9.86
CA SER A 54 -7.98 7.06 9.97
C SER A 54 -7.52 5.87 10.82
N PHE A 55 -6.24 5.52 10.76
CA PHE A 55 -5.62 4.46 11.57
C PHE A 55 -5.72 4.78 13.05
N ARG A 56 -5.37 6.02 13.46
CA ARG A 56 -5.48 6.48 14.85
C ARG A 56 -6.91 6.41 15.39
N GLN A 57 -7.89 6.67 14.52
CA GLN A 57 -9.31 6.60 14.84
C GLN A 57 -9.92 5.20 14.66
N LYS A 58 -9.11 4.20 14.28
CA LYS A 58 -9.54 2.82 14.00
C LYS A 58 -10.70 2.74 13.02
N LEU A 59 -10.71 3.62 12.01
CA LEU A 59 -11.80 3.65 11.04
C LEU A 59 -11.72 2.42 10.11
N PRO A 60 -12.85 1.75 9.81
CA PRO A 60 -12.86 0.58 8.93
C PRO A 60 -12.33 0.83 7.51
N LEU A 61 -12.29 2.10 7.08
CA LEU A 61 -11.83 2.52 5.76
C LEU A 61 -10.32 2.72 5.66
N THR A 62 -9.58 2.58 6.76
CA THR A 62 -8.13 2.81 6.82
C THR A 62 -7.35 2.08 5.71
N PRO A 63 -7.61 0.79 5.39
CA PRO A 63 -6.84 0.09 4.36
C PRO A 63 -7.03 0.64 2.94
N VAL A 64 -8.12 1.35 2.66
CA VAL A 64 -8.41 1.93 1.33
C VAL A 64 -7.32 2.91 0.91
N TYR A 65 -6.78 3.69 1.85
CA TYR A 65 -5.71 4.63 1.54
C TYR A 65 -4.45 3.90 1.08
N ALA A 66 -4.07 2.83 1.77
CA ALA A 66 -2.93 1.99 1.38
C ALA A 66 -3.18 1.29 0.04
N TYR A 67 -4.35 0.70 -0.18
CA TYR A 67 -4.66 0.03 -1.45
C TYR A 67 -4.60 0.99 -2.64
N ARG A 68 -5.11 2.21 -2.47
CA ARG A 68 -5.01 3.26 -3.50
C ARG A 68 -3.56 3.67 -3.75
N SER A 69 -2.74 3.76 -2.71
CA SER A 69 -1.30 4.01 -2.84
C SER A 69 -0.62 2.90 -3.64
N VAL A 70 -0.88 1.62 -3.35
CA VAL A 70 -0.33 0.50 -4.14
C VAL A 70 -0.72 0.63 -5.63
N LEU A 71 -2.00 0.86 -5.92
CA LEU A 71 -2.48 1.02 -7.30
C LEU A 71 -1.86 2.21 -8.03
N LEU A 72 -1.61 3.32 -7.33
CA LEU A 72 -0.89 4.46 -7.89
C LEU A 72 0.58 4.13 -8.14
N SER A 73 1.24 3.43 -7.22
CA SER A 73 2.63 3.04 -7.40
C SER A 73 2.82 2.08 -8.58
N LEU A 74 1.93 1.11 -8.75
CA LEU A 74 1.95 0.19 -9.88
C LEU A 74 1.79 0.90 -11.23
N ARG A 75 1.13 2.06 -11.27
CA ARG A 75 0.84 2.79 -12.50
C ARG A 75 1.82 3.93 -12.78
N TYR A 76 2.33 4.57 -11.75
CA TYR A 76 3.10 5.81 -11.85
C TYR A 76 4.50 5.73 -11.27
N GLY A 77 4.93 4.58 -10.75
CA GLY A 77 6.25 4.36 -10.16
C GLY A 77 6.26 4.37 -8.64
N ILE A 78 7.38 3.98 -8.05
CA ILE A 78 7.55 3.85 -6.59
C ILE A 78 7.59 5.23 -5.93
N HIS A 79 6.76 5.41 -4.92
CA HIS A 79 6.80 6.52 -3.96
C HIS A 79 7.29 6.03 -2.58
N GLU A 80 7.73 6.95 -1.69
CA GLU A 80 8.19 6.60 -0.32
C GLU A 80 7.15 5.80 0.48
N THR A 81 5.87 6.03 0.23
CA THR A 81 4.76 5.34 0.91
C THR A 81 4.40 3.97 0.31
N THR A 82 5.09 3.52 -0.74
CA THR A 82 4.78 2.26 -1.41
C THR A 82 5.05 1.06 -0.51
N ALA A 83 6.19 1.06 0.18
CA ALA A 83 6.60 -0.02 1.09
C ALA A 83 5.54 -0.26 2.18
N ILE A 84 5.17 0.79 2.93
CA ILE A 84 4.15 0.69 3.98
C ILE A 84 2.77 0.28 3.41
N SER A 85 2.44 0.72 2.19
CA SER A 85 1.17 0.37 1.56
C SER A 85 1.11 -1.12 1.18
N LEU A 86 2.22 -1.69 0.73
CA LEU A 86 2.37 -3.14 0.50
C LEU A 86 2.32 -3.92 1.82
N ALA A 87 2.93 -3.42 2.89
CA ALA A 87 2.84 -4.03 4.21
C ALA A 87 1.39 -4.09 4.72
N VAL A 88 0.58 -3.05 4.51
CA VAL A 88 -0.85 -3.05 4.86
C VAL A 88 -1.64 -4.07 4.04
N TYR A 89 -1.31 -4.22 2.75
CA TYR A 89 -1.90 -5.26 1.92
C TYR A 89 -1.53 -6.67 2.40
N ALA A 90 -0.26 -6.91 2.72
CA ALA A 90 0.23 -8.14 3.33
C ALA A 90 -0.47 -8.47 4.65
N MET A 91 -0.60 -7.49 5.56
CA MET A 91 -1.34 -7.64 6.81
C MET A 91 -2.81 -8.01 6.57
N THR A 92 -3.43 -7.49 5.52
CA THR A 92 -4.82 -7.84 5.17
C THR A 92 -4.89 -9.31 4.75
N LEU A 93 -3.98 -9.76 3.88
CA LEU A 93 -3.93 -11.15 3.41
C LEU A 93 -3.76 -12.14 4.56
N CYS A 94 -2.81 -11.86 5.47
CA CYS A 94 -2.55 -12.69 6.63
C CYS A 94 -3.68 -12.62 7.67
N GLY A 95 -4.07 -11.40 8.09
CA GLY A 95 -5.02 -11.20 9.18
C GLY A 95 -6.43 -11.70 8.86
N LEU A 96 -6.82 -11.68 7.58
CA LEU A 96 -8.09 -12.24 7.12
C LEU A 96 -7.98 -13.69 6.65
N HIS A 97 -6.81 -14.35 6.80
CA HIS A 97 -6.57 -15.72 6.36
C HIS A 97 -6.95 -15.98 4.89
N ILE A 98 -6.76 -14.98 4.02
CA ILE A 98 -7.12 -15.07 2.61
C ILE A 98 -6.06 -15.88 1.85
N ASP A 99 -4.80 -15.47 2.00
CA ASP A 99 -3.63 -16.16 1.42
C ASP A 99 -2.40 -15.79 2.23
N VAL A 100 -2.04 -16.65 3.19
CA VAL A 100 -0.95 -16.37 4.13
C VAL A 100 0.41 -16.39 3.43
N ASN A 101 0.58 -17.18 2.37
CA ASN A 101 1.84 -17.26 1.63
C ASN A 101 2.09 -15.97 0.84
N GLU A 102 1.09 -15.50 0.11
CA GLU A 102 1.17 -14.20 -0.57
C GLU A 102 1.28 -13.05 0.43
N GLY A 103 0.61 -13.15 1.58
CA GLY A 103 0.76 -12.19 2.67
C GLY A 103 2.20 -12.12 3.19
N TYR A 104 2.84 -13.26 3.44
CA TYR A 104 4.25 -13.32 3.86
C TYR A 104 5.17 -12.74 2.79
N ARG A 105 4.97 -13.13 1.52
CA ARG A 105 5.73 -12.62 0.37
C ARG A 105 5.67 -11.11 0.27
N TYR A 106 4.49 -10.50 0.25
CA TYR A 106 4.35 -9.05 0.17
C TYR A 106 4.85 -8.32 1.42
N GLY A 107 4.82 -8.98 2.59
CA GLY A 107 5.44 -8.46 3.81
C GLY A 107 6.97 -8.38 3.69
N ARG A 108 7.60 -9.44 3.16
CA ARG A 108 9.05 -9.47 2.87
C ARG A 108 9.43 -8.44 1.81
N LEU A 109 8.64 -8.34 0.74
CA LEU A 109 8.84 -7.34 -0.31
C LEU A 109 8.76 -5.91 0.23
N ALA A 110 7.79 -5.62 1.10
CA ALA A 110 7.66 -4.32 1.74
C ALA A 110 8.87 -3.95 2.60
N LEU A 111 9.42 -4.92 3.35
CA LEU A 111 10.63 -4.74 4.15
C LEU A 111 11.84 -4.46 3.26
N GLU A 112 12.04 -5.26 2.21
CA GLU A 112 13.14 -5.06 1.27
C GLU A 112 13.06 -3.71 0.56
N MET A 113 11.86 -3.27 0.17
CA MET A 113 11.64 -1.93 -0.36
C MET A 113 12.02 -0.83 0.64
N ALA A 114 11.68 -1.01 1.91
CA ALA A 114 12.02 -0.05 2.97
C ALA A 114 13.54 0.07 3.12
N ASP A 115 14.24 -1.07 3.18
CA ASP A 115 15.70 -1.12 3.31
C ASP A 115 16.42 -0.44 2.14
N ARG A 116 15.92 -0.63 0.90
CA ARG A 116 16.47 0.03 -0.29
C ARG A 116 16.18 1.53 -0.35
N SER A 117 15.11 2.00 0.29
CA SER A 117 14.65 3.38 0.17
C SER A 117 15.51 4.41 0.93
N ASN A 118 16.35 3.97 1.87
CA ASN A 118 17.20 4.80 2.73
C ASN A 118 16.46 6.02 3.36
N SER A 119 15.12 5.95 3.48
CA SER A 119 14.26 7.06 3.90
C SER A 119 13.83 6.89 5.36
N PRO A 120 14.18 7.84 6.26
CA PRO A 120 13.87 7.75 7.69
C PRO A 120 12.37 7.58 8.00
N LYS A 121 11.49 8.14 7.15
CA LYS A 121 10.02 8.08 7.33
C LYS A 121 9.46 6.66 7.20
N VAL A 122 10.03 5.85 6.32
CA VAL A 122 9.56 4.47 6.09
C VAL A 122 9.88 3.61 7.31
N ILE A 123 11.06 3.83 7.91
CA ILE A 123 11.51 3.15 9.12
C ILE A 123 10.68 3.60 10.33
N SER A 124 10.37 4.89 10.45
CA SER A 124 9.60 5.43 11.59
C SER A 124 8.10 5.07 11.61
N LEU A 125 7.56 4.58 10.49
CA LEU A 125 6.16 4.11 10.40
C LEU A 125 6.05 2.58 10.52
N ALA A 126 7.18 1.87 10.40
CA ALA A 126 7.26 0.42 10.53
C ALA A 126 7.55 -0.05 11.98
N TYR A 127 8.11 0.84 12.81
CA TYR A 127 8.35 0.65 14.25
C TYR A 127 7.46 1.58 15.08
#